data_AF-A0A8J6P6M8-F1
#
_entry.id   AF-A0A8J6P6M8-F1
#
_cell.length_a   1.000
_cell.length_b   1.000
_cell.length_c   1.000
_cell.angle_alpha   90.00
_cell.angle_beta   90.00
_cell.angle_gamma   90.00
#
_symmetry.space_group_name_H-M   'P 1'
#
loop_
_entity.id
_entity.type
_entity.pdbx_description
1 polymer ?
#
loop_
_entity_poly.entity_id
_entity_poly.type
_entity_poly.pdbx_seq_one_letter_code
_entity_poly.pdbx_strand_id
1 'polypeptide(L)'
;MLSAILAITVLASAFGALLGFASIRYRIEGDPIVEKIDQLLPQTQCGQCGYPGCKPYAEAIAKNGAEINLCPPGGESVMVALADLLDREPVALEQEERLPSIALIDENTCIGCTLCIQACPVDAILGAAKNMHTVITSECTGCELCLPPCPVDCITMEPIPEEINDWIWPAPSREAA
;
A
#
# COMPACT_ATOMS: atom_id res chain seq x y z
N MET A 1 -17.88 -42.43 36.11
CA MET A 1 -18.18 -41.56 34.96
C MET A 1 -18.22 -40.08 35.36
N LEU A 2 -19.05 -39.67 36.33
CA LEU A 2 -19.08 -38.27 36.81
C LEU A 2 -17.72 -37.74 37.29
N SER A 3 -16.96 -38.53 38.04
CA SER A 3 -15.65 -38.15 38.58
C SER A 3 -14.63 -37.82 37.49
N ALA A 4 -14.62 -38.57 36.38
CA ALA A 4 -13.75 -38.31 35.24
C ALA A 4 -14.13 -37.00 34.52
N ILE A 5 -15.43 -36.77 34.32
CA ILE A 5 -15.95 -35.53 33.71
C ILE A 5 -15.56 -34.32 34.56
N LEU A 6 -15.77 -34.40 35.87
CA LEU A 6 -15.50 -33.31 36.80
C LEU A 6 -13.99 -32.99 36.86
N ALA A 7 -13.14 -34.02 36.87
CA ALA A 7 -11.69 -33.85 36.85
C ALA A 7 -11.21 -33.13 35.58
N ILE A 8 -11.70 -33.54 34.41
CA ILE A 8 -11.31 -32.93 33.12
C ILE A 8 -11.79 -31.48 33.03
N THR A 9 -13.02 -31.18 33.45
CA THR A 9 -13.56 -29.81 33.40
C THR A 9 -12.79 -28.85 34.30
N VAL A 10 -12.41 -29.29 35.51
CA VAL A 10 -11.62 -28.48 36.45
C VAL A 10 -10.23 -28.22 35.89
N LEU A 11 -9.57 -29.27 35.36
CA LEU A 11 -8.25 -29.13 34.74
C LEU A 11 -8.30 -28.17 33.55
N ALA A 12 -9.27 -28.34 32.64
CA ALA A 12 -9.43 -27.48 31.48
C ALA A 12 -9.67 -26.02 31.87
N SER A 13 -10.51 -25.79 32.88
CA SER A 13 -10.79 -24.43 33.38
C SER A 13 -9.55 -23.80 34.03
N ALA A 14 -8.79 -24.57 34.82
CA ALA A 14 -7.58 -24.09 35.47
C ALA A 14 -6.48 -23.75 34.46
N PHE A 15 -6.20 -24.64 33.51
CA PHE A 15 -5.22 -24.40 32.46
C PHE A 15 -5.66 -23.28 31.51
N GLY A 16 -6.94 -23.22 31.16
CA GLY A 16 -7.50 -22.14 30.34
C GLY A 16 -7.38 -20.78 31.01
N ALA A 17 -7.72 -20.69 32.30
CA ALA A 17 -7.56 -19.46 33.07
C ALA A 17 -6.09 -19.05 33.22
N LEU A 18 -5.19 -20.01 33.45
CA LEU A 18 -3.76 -19.75 33.58
C LEU A 18 -3.12 -19.28 32.27
N LEU A 19 -3.44 -19.94 31.15
CA LEU A 19 -2.96 -19.54 29.83
C LEU A 19 -3.58 -18.22 29.37
N GLY A 20 -4.87 -17.99 29.65
CA GLY A 20 -5.55 -16.73 29.35
C GLY A 20 -4.99 -15.56 30.18
N PHE A 21 -4.70 -15.79 31.47
CA PHE A 21 -4.04 -14.79 32.30
C PHE A 21 -2.62 -14.49 31.80
N ALA A 22 -1.87 -15.53 31.44
CA ALA A 22 -0.52 -15.37 30.89
C ALA A 22 -0.50 -14.58 29.57
N SER A 23 -1.44 -14.85 28.65
CA SER A 23 -1.47 -14.17 27.35
C SER A 23 -1.77 -12.67 27.47
N ILE A 24 -2.62 -12.27 28.43
CA ILE A 24 -2.94 -10.87 28.67
C ILE A 24 -1.78 -10.19 29.42
N ARG A 25 -1.23 -10.85 30.45
CA ARG A 25 -0.21 -10.25 31.33
C ARG A 25 1.15 -10.10 30.66
N TYR A 26 1.47 -10.95 29.69
CA TYR A 26 2.75 -10.98 28.97
C TYR A 26 2.64 -10.59 27.50
N ARG A 27 1.56 -9.91 27.09
CA ARG A 27 1.47 -9.34 25.75
C ARG A 27 2.55 -8.26 25.61
N ILE A 28 3.59 -8.56 24.83
CA ILE A 28 4.58 -7.55 24.42
C ILE A 28 3.94 -6.76 23.28
N GLU A 29 3.66 -5.49 23.53
CA GLU A 29 3.33 -4.53 22.47
C GLU A 29 4.56 -4.39 21.56
N GLY A 30 4.33 -4.30 20.25
CA GLY A 30 5.38 -4.37 19.23
C GLY A 30 6.47 -3.29 19.40
N ASP A 31 7.51 -3.35 18.56
CA ASP A 31 8.59 -2.36 18.58
C ASP A 31 8.00 -0.94 18.41
N PRO A 32 8.15 -0.05 19.42
CA PRO A 32 7.54 1.26 19.40
C PRO A 32 8.04 2.15 18.25
N ILE A 33 9.22 1.85 17.67
CA ILE A 33 9.74 2.60 16.52
C ILE A 33 9.02 2.19 15.23
N VAL A 34 8.82 0.88 15.02
CA VAL A 34 8.11 0.37 13.84
C VAL A 34 6.72 0.97 13.75
N GLU A 35 6.00 1.02 14.87
CA GLU A 35 4.64 1.55 14.91
C GLU A 35 4.60 3.06 14.57
N LYS A 36 5.60 3.83 15.03
CA LYS A 36 5.72 5.26 14.69
C LYS A 36 6.02 5.47 13.21
N ILE A 37 6.89 4.66 12.64
CA ILE A 37 7.20 4.72 11.20
C ILE A 37 5.97 4.35 10.39
N ASP A 38 5.27 3.27 10.75
CA ASP A 38 4.06 2.82 10.06
C ASP A 38 2.99 3.93 10.06
N GLN A 39 2.80 4.64 11.17
CA GLN A 39 1.88 5.78 11.27
C GLN A 39 2.23 6.96 10.35
N LEU A 40 3.50 7.13 9.96
CA LEU A 40 3.92 8.18 9.03
C LEU A 40 3.73 7.79 7.56
N LEU A 41 3.60 6.49 7.26
CA LEU A 41 3.40 5.98 5.91
C LEU A 41 1.96 6.20 5.45
N PRO A 42 1.70 6.30 4.14
CA PRO A 42 0.37 6.64 3.60
C PRO A 42 -0.68 5.52 3.73
N GLN A 43 -0.34 4.37 4.32
CA GLN A 43 -1.23 3.22 4.56
C GLN A 43 -1.95 2.66 3.31
N THR A 44 -1.42 2.93 2.11
CA THR A 44 -2.02 2.49 0.84
C THR A 44 -1.77 1.03 0.50
N GLN A 45 -0.80 0.37 1.16
CA GLN A 45 -0.43 -1.03 0.90
C GLN A 45 -0.14 -1.35 -0.59
N CYS A 46 0.30 -0.35 -1.37
CA CYS A 46 0.45 -0.47 -2.82
C CYS A 46 1.69 -1.28 -3.28
N GLY A 47 2.69 -1.41 -2.41
CA GLY A 47 3.92 -2.15 -2.67
C GLY A 47 4.88 -1.58 -3.73
N GLN A 48 4.65 -0.34 -4.18
CA GLN A 48 5.54 0.35 -5.12
C GLN A 48 6.95 0.59 -4.58
N CYS A 49 7.13 0.55 -3.26
CA CYS A 49 8.42 0.63 -2.58
C CYS A 49 9.23 -0.68 -2.59
N GLY A 50 8.72 -1.75 -3.21
CA GLY A 50 9.35 -3.08 -3.20
C GLY A 50 9.02 -3.94 -1.97
N TYR A 51 8.22 -3.42 -1.03
CA TYR A 51 7.74 -4.15 0.15
C TYR A 51 6.25 -4.48 0.02
N PRO A 52 5.77 -5.60 0.61
CA PRO A 52 4.36 -6.00 0.48
C PRO A 52 3.35 -5.09 1.19
N GLY A 53 3.81 -4.03 1.85
CA GLY A 53 2.96 -3.04 2.51
C GLY A 53 3.77 -2.02 3.33
N CYS A 54 3.07 -1.07 3.93
CA CYS A 54 3.60 -0.02 4.80
C CYS A 54 4.28 -0.62 6.04
N LYS A 55 3.62 -1.53 6.76
CA LYS A 55 4.19 -2.15 7.97
C LYS A 55 5.47 -2.96 7.71
N PRO A 56 5.54 -3.85 6.70
CA PRO A 56 6.78 -4.50 6.30
C PRO A 56 7.91 -3.52 5.92
N TYR A 57 7.57 -2.42 5.25
CA TYR A 57 8.54 -1.36 4.95
C TYR A 57 9.03 -0.66 6.23
N ALA A 58 8.12 -0.34 7.15
CA ALA A 58 8.44 0.24 8.45
C ALA A 58 9.38 -0.65 9.27
N GLU A 59 9.15 -1.96 9.27
CA GLU A 59 10.05 -2.93 9.89
C GLU A 59 11.43 -2.96 9.24
N ALA A 60 11.50 -2.86 7.91
CA ALA A 60 12.75 -2.83 7.17
C ALA A 60 13.57 -1.56 7.46
N ILE A 61 12.90 -0.41 7.59
CA ILE A 61 13.56 0.85 7.98
C ILE A 61 14.12 0.74 9.41
N ALA A 62 13.32 0.23 10.35
CA ALA A 62 13.70 0.14 11.76
C ALA A 62 14.79 -0.90 12.04
N LYS A 63 14.70 -2.09 11.42
CA LYS A 63 15.58 -3.23 11.75
C LYS A 63 16.74 -3.42 10.77
N ASN A 64 16.49 -3.23 9.48
CA ASN A 64 17.43 -3.57 8.41
C ASN A 64 18.09 -2.34 7.78
N GLY A 65 17.74 -1.14 8.22
CA GLY A 65 18.32 0.11 7.72
C GLY A 65 17.94 0.41 6.28
N ALA A 66 16.74 0.01 5.82
CA ALA A 66 16.26 0.36 4.50
C ALA A 66 16.24 1.90 4.29
N GLU A 67 16.37 2.31 3.03
CA GLU A 67 16.32 3.73 2.63
C GLU A 67 14.94 4.32 2.87
N ILE A 68 14.89 5.61 3.22
CA ILE A 68 13.68 6.35 3.62
C ILE A 68 12.98 7.06 2.46
N ASN A 69 13.59 7.07 1.26
CA ASN A 69 13.07 7.71 0.05
C ASN A 69 12.30 6.75 -0.87
N LEU A 70 12.07 5.50 -0.45
CA LEU A 70 11.50 4.46 -1.31
C LEU A 70 9.97 4.50 -1.39
N CYS A 71 9.27 5.48 -0.82
CA CYS A 71 7.80 5.54 -0.84
C CYS A 71 7.29 6.54 -1.89
N PRO A 72 7.04 6.12 -3.15
CA PRO A 72 6.51 7.01 -4.19
C PRO A 72 5.23 7.77 -3.79
N PRO A 73 4.19 7.15 -3.19
CA PRO A 73 2.97 7.87 -2.86
C PRO A 73 3.13 8.82 -1.67
N GLY A 74 4.13 8.60 -0.80
CA GLY A 74 4.44 9.49 0.32
C GLY A 74 5.30 10.69 -0.08
N GLY A 75 6.12 10.51 -1.11
CA GLY A 75 6.98 11.55 -1.66
C GLY A 75 7.86 12.21 -0.61
N GLU A 76 8.13 13.50 -0.81
CA GLU A 76 9.13 14.22 -0.02
C GLU A 76 8.65 14.43 1.42
N SER A 77 7.34 14.66 1.58
CA SER A 77 6.74 14.88 2.90
C SER A 77 6.95 13.71 3.86
N VAL A 78 6.76 12.48 3.38
CA VAL A 78 6.97 11.27 4.18
C VAL A 78 8.46 11.05 4.42
N MET A 79 9.30 11.25 3.40
CA MET A 79 10.76 11.12 3.54
C MET A 79 11.32 12.06 4.61
N VAL A 80 10.94 13.34 4.60
CA VAL A 80 11.36 14.33 5.60
C VAL A 80 10.86 13.95 7.00
N ALA A 81 9.60 13.54 7.13
CA ALA A 81 9.06 13.11 8.42
C ALA A 81 9.80 11.87 8.98
N LEU A 82 10.23 10.95 8.11
CA LEU A 82 11.03 9.79 8.48
C LEU A 82 12.46 10.18 8.86
N ALA A 83 13.06 11.12 8.12
CA ALA A 83 14.39 11.67 8.42
C ALA A 83 14.41 12.31 9.82
N ASP A 84 13.40 13.15 10.13
CA ASP A 84 13.24 13.79 11.44
C ASP A 84 13.01 12.78 12.57
N LEU A 85 12.19 11.76 12.34
CA LEU A 85 11.90 10.73 13.35
C LEU A 85 13.12 9.86 13.67
N LEU A 86 13.95 9.58 12.66
CA LEU A 86 15.08 8.65 12.75
C LEU A 86 16.44 9.33 12.94
N ASP A 87 16.45 10.66 12.99
CA ASP A 87 17.67 11.49 13.07
C ASP A 87 18.66 11.15 11.93
N ARG A 88 18.13 11.09 10.70
CA ARG A 88 18.89 10.81 9.46
C ARG A 88 18.89 12.02 8.54
N GLU A 89 19.93 12.15 7.72
CA GLU A 89 19.99 13.18 6.69
C GLU A 89 18.91 12.91 5.61
N PRO A 90 18.18 13.94 5.13
CA PRO A 90 17.24 13.79 4.03
C PRO A 90 17.94 13.29 2.76
N VAL A 91 17.37 12.26 2.14
CA VAL A 91 17.87 11.70 0.88
C VAL A 91 16.99 12.20 -0.25
N ALA A 92 17.61 12.66 -1.34
CA ALA A 92 16.87 13.08 -2.52
C ALA A 92 15.99 11.94 -3.03
N LEU A 93 14.75 12.28 -3.43
CA LEU A 93 13.91 11.33 -4.14
C LEU A 93 14.44 11.22 -5.57
N GLU A 94 14.86 10.04 -5.97
CA GLU A 94 15.05 9.71 -7.39
C GLU A 94 13.66 9.45 -8.00
N GLN A 95 12.82 10.49 -8.08
CA GLN A 95 11.57 10.43 -8.81
C GLN A 95 11.77 11.03 -10.20
N GLU A 96 11.77 10.18 -11.22
CA GLU A 96 11.34 10.62 -12.54
C GLU A 96 9.93 11.18 -12.37
N GLU A 97 9.73 12.47 -12.69
CA GLU A 97 8.42 13.11 -12.70
C GLU A 97 7.51 12.36 -13.69
N ARG A 98 6.82 11.33 -13.19
CA ARG A 98 5.81 10.63 -13.97
C ARG A 98 4.60 11.54 -14.04
N LEU A 99 4.32 12.02 -15.24
CA LEU A 99 3.08 12.73 -15.53
C LEU A 99 1.90 11.88 -15.03
N PRO A 100 0.87 12.51 -14.43
CA PRO A 100 -0.31 11.79 -13.99
C PRO A 100 -0.88 11.03 -15.18
N SER A 101 -1.10 9.73 -15.00
CA SER A 101 -1.55 8.84 -16.07
C SER A 101 -2.72 7.99 -15.62
N ILE A 102 -3.58 7.65 -16.57
CA ILE A 102 -4.79 6.86 -16.37
C ILE A 102 -4.66 5.53 -17.13
N ALA A 103 -5.26 4.49 -16.57
CA ALA A 103 -5.35 3.20 -17.24
C ALA A 103 -6.43 3.26 -18.34
N LEU A 104 -6.11 2.74 -19.52
CA LEU A 104 -7.04 2.52 -20.63
C LEU A 104 -7.08 1.02 -20.94
N ILE A 105 -8.27 0.47 -21.15
CA ILE A 105 -8.45 -0.94 -21.52
C ILE A 105 -8.79 -1.01 -23.01
N ASP A 106 -8.02 -1.78 -23.79
CA ASP A 106 -8.36 -2.07 -25.19
C ASP A 106 -9.58 -3.00 -25.26
N GLU A 107 -10.67 -2.38 -25.71
CA GLU A 107 -11.97 -2.97 -25.94
C GLU A 107 -11.94 -4.21 -26.85
N ASN A 108 -11.06 -4.24 -27.84
CA ASN A 108 -10.99 -5.33 -28.81
C ASN A 108 -10.29 -6.57 -28.27
N THR A 109 -9.44 -6.40 -27.26
CA THR A 109 -8.58 -7.45 -26.71
C THR A 109 -9.10 -7.96 -25.36
N CYS A 110 -9.89 -7.16 -24.64
CA CYS A 110 -10.44 -7.53 -23.35
C CYS A 110 -11.38 -8.76 -23.41
N ILE A 111 -10.98 -9.85 -22.74
CA ILE A 111 -11.77 -11.10 -22.67
C ILE A 111 -12.78 -11.16 -21.51
N GLY A 112 -12.86 -10.12 -20.68
CA GLY A 112 -13.81 -10.10 -19.56
C GLY A 112 -13.43 -11.01 -18.38
N CYS A 113 -12.13 -11.14 -18.05
CA CYS A 113 -11.64 -12.05 -16.99
C CYS A 113 -11.91 -11.59 -15.54
N THR A 114 -12.25 -10.32 -15.31
CA THR A 114 -12.54 -9.68 -14.00
C THR A 114 -11.37 -9.54 -13.02
N LEU A 115 -10.17 -10.01 -13.36
CA LEU A 115 -8.99 -9.92 -12.48
C LEU A 115 -8.56 -8.47 -12.22
N CYS A 116 -8.68 -7.59 -13.21
CA CYS A 116 -8.38 -6.17 -13.08
C CYS A 116 -9.33 -5.45 -12.10
N ILE A 117 -10.63 -5.80 -12.07
CA ILE A 117 -11.60 -5.24 -11.12
C ILE A 117 -11.14 -5.53 -9.69
N GLN A 118 -10.76 -6.78 -9.40
CA GLN A 118 -10.34 -7.18 -8.05
C GLN A 118 -9.03 -6.52 -7.60
N ALA A 119 -8.19 -6.09 -8.56
CA ALA A 119 -6.93 -5.43 -8.27
C ALA A 119 -7.05 -3.91 -8.12
N CYS A 120 -8.18 -3.31 -8.53
CA CYS A 120 -8.37 -1.86 -8.46
C CYS A 120 -8.77 -1.44 -7.04
N PRO A 121 -7.93 -0.70 -6.30
CA PRO A 121 -8.22 -0.33 -4.90
C PRO A 121 -9.32 0.75 -4.76
N VAL A 122 -9.65 1.43 -5.85
CA VAL A 122 -10.62 2.54 -5.92
C VAL A 122 -11.86 2.19 -6.74
N ASP A 123 -11.98 0.93 -7.17
CA ASP A 123 -13.11 0.44 -7.98
C ASP A 123 -13.38 1.25 -9.26
N ALA A 124 -12.34 1.82 -9.87
CA ALA A 124 -12.47 2.63 -11.10
C ALA A 124 -12.77 1.81 -12.37
N ILE A 125 -12.78 0.47 -12.31
CA ILE A 125 -12.99 -0.40 -13.48
C ILE A 125 -14.42 -0.93 -13.47
N LEU A 126 -15.17 -0.65 -14.53
CA LEU A 126 -16.53 -1.14 -14.75
C LEU A 126 -16.56 -2.27 -15.76
N GLY A 127 -17.37 -3.30 -15.51
CA GLY A 127 -17.68 -4.36 -16.47
C GLY A 127 -18.26 -5.59 -15.77
N ALA A 128 -18.35 -6.70 -16.50
CA ALA A 128 -18.88 -7.95 -15.99
C ALA A 128 -18.12 -9.14 -16.56
N ALA A 129 -18.27 -10.31 -15.93
CA ALA A 129 -17.66 -11.54 -16.42
C ALA A 129 -18.05 -11.80 -17.89
N LYS A 130 -17.04 -12.09 -18.72
CA LYS A 130 -17.16 -12.31 -20.18
C LYS A 130 -17.69 -11.12 -20.97
N ASN A 131 -17.74 -9.93 -20.36
CA ASN A 131 -18.02 -8.69 -21.04
C ASN A 131 -16.80 -7.78 -21.00
N MET A 132 -16.75 -6.83 -21.92
CA MET A 132 -15.71 -5.83 -21.99
C MET A 132 -15.69 -4.97 -20.72
N HIS A 133 -14.49 -4.65 -20.26
CA HIS A 133 -14.28 -3.73 -19.14
C HIS A 133 -13.88 -2.36 -19.67
N THR A 134 -14.21 -1.32 -18.92
CA THR A 134 -13.80 0.06 -19.18
C THR A 134 -13.35 0.73 -17.89
N VAL A 135 -12.57 1.79 -18.00
CA VAL A 135 -12.06 2.54 -16.84
C VAL A 135 -12.82 3.86 -16.74
N ILE A 136 -13.36 4.16 -15.57
CA ILE A 136 -13.86 5.48 -15.23
C ILE A 136 -12.63 6.37 -14.99
N THR A 137 -12.27 7.17 -15.97
CA THR A 137 -11.03 7.98 -15.96
C THR A 137 -10.96 8.94 -14.76
N SER A 138 -12.10 9.48 -14.31
CA SER A 138 -12.18 10.40 -13.18
C SER A 138 -11.84 9.76 -11.83
N GLU A 139 -12.01 8.45 -11.68
CA GLU A 139 -11.75 7.71 -10.44
C GLU A 139 -10.40 6.98 -10.48
N CYS A 140 -9.76 6.91 -11.65
CA CYS A 140 -8.49 6.22 -11.82
C CYS A 140 -7.34 7.01 -11.18
N THR A 141 -6.66 6.40 -10.22
CA THR A 141 -5.51 7.02 -9.53
C THR A 141 -4.16 6.78 -10.19
N GLY A 142 -4.13 6.02 -11.30
CA GLY A 142 -2.87 5.70 -11.99
C GLY A 142 -1.94 4.76 -11.23
N CYS A 143 -2.44 3.95 -10.29
CA CYS A 143 -1.62 3.10 -9.42
C CYS A 143 -0.97 1.88 -10.11
N GLU A 144 -1.28 1.61 -11.39
CA GLU A 144 -0.76 0.51 -12.22
C GLU A 144 -1.04 -0.92 -11.72
N LEU A 145 -1.76 -1.10 -10.60
CA LEU A 145 -2.06 -2.41 -10.01
C LEU A 145 -2.90 -3.33 -10.90
N CYS A 146 -3.63 -2.77 -11.86
CA CYS A 146 -4.45 -3.53 -12.80
C CYS A 146 -3.66 -4.15 -13.97
N LEU A 147 -2.41 -3.73 -14.22
CA LEU A 147 -1.58 -4.24 -15.32
C LEU A 147 -1.12 -5.69 -15.07
N PRO A 148 -0.42 -6.03 -13.96
CA PRO A 148 0.08 -7.39 -13.72
C PRO A 148 -0.97 -8.52 -13.75
N PRO A 149 -2.21 -8.34 -13.23
CA PRO A 149 -3.21 -9.40 -13.24
C PRO A 149 -3.91 -9.61 -14.60
N CYS A 150 -3.66 -8.77 -15.62
CA CYS A 150 -4.33 -8.88 -16.91
C CYS A 150 -3.70 -10.00 -17.76
N PRO A 151 -4.39 -11.12 -18.03
CA PRO A 151 -3.79 -12.28 -18.71
C PRO A 151 -3.59 -12.09 -20.22
N VAL A 152 -4.13 -11.01 -20.78
CA VAL A 152 -4.05 -10.67 -22.21
C VAL A 152 -3.36 -9.33 -22.43
N ASP A 153 -2.79 -8.74 -21.36
CA ASP A 153 -2.04 -7.48 -21.39
C ASP A 153 -2.74 -6.34 -22.15
N CYS A 154 -4.07 -6.25 -22.06
CA CYS A 154 -4.89 -5.27 -22.79
C CYS A 154 -5.00 -3.90 -22.12
N ILE A 155 -4.18 -3.59 -21.12
CA ILE A 155 -4.26 -2.34 -20.35
C ILE A 155 -3.01 -1.49 -20.60
N THR A 156 -3.21 -0.22 -20.96
CA THR A 156 -2.13 0.75 -21.20
C THR A 156 -2.27 1.94 -20.26
N MET A 157 -1.16 2.60 -19.93
CA MET A 157 -1.16 3.85 -19.18
C MET A 157 -1.00 5.01 -20.15
N GLU A 158 -1.97 5.93 -20.15
CA GLU A 158 -1.92 7.15 -20.94
C GLU A 158 -1.81 8.38 -20.03
N PRO A 159 -0.90 9.32 -20.30
CA PRO A 159 -0.80 10.54 -19.52
C PRO A 159 -2.06 11.39 -19.71
N ILE A 160 -2.52 12.01 -18.64
CA ILE A 160 -3.62 12.99 -18.70
C ILE A 160 -3.07 14.22 -19.43
N PRO A 161 -3.70 14.65 -20.54
CA PRO A 161 -3.25 15.84 -21.25
C PRO A 161 -3.45 17.08 -20.36
N GLU A 162 -2.44 17.95 -20.31
CA GLU A 162 -2.56 19.24 -19.63
C GLU A 162 -3.53 20.14 -20.41
N GLU A 163 -4.67 20.46 -19.80
CA GLU A 163 -5.58 21.48 -20.31
C GLU A 163 -5.23 22.86 -19.73
N ILE A 164 -5.59 23.94 -20.43
CA ILE A 164 -5.33 25.33 -20.00
C ILE A 164 -5.92 25.60 -18.60
N ASN A 165 -7.00 24.93 -18.23
CA ASN A 165 -7.68 25.12 -16.95
C ASN A 165 -6.94 24.47 -15.76
N ASP A 166 -6.17 23.41 -16.02
CA ASP A 166 -5.47 22.62 -14.99
C ASP A 166 -3.97 22.95 -14.94
N TRP A 167 -3.53 23.91 -15.76
CA TRP A 167 -2.14 24.32 -15.82
C TRP A 167 -1.73 25.10 -14.57
N ILE A 168 -0.79 24.54 -13.82
CA ILE A 168 -0.19 25.14 -12.63
C ILE A 168 1.19 25.66 -13.00
N TRP A 169 1.50 26.90 -12.61
CA TRP A 169 2.82 27.49 -12.82
C TRP A 169 3.90 26.64 -12.11
N PRO A 170 4.89 26.08 -12.83
CA PRO A 170 5.93 25.27 -12.21
C PRO A 170 6.78 26.13 -11.25
N ALA A 171 7.10 25.59 -10.08
CA ALA A 171 7.94 26.30 -9.13
C ALA A 171 9.31 26.62 -9.77
N PRO A 172 9.85 27.83 -9.58
CA PRO A 172 11.17 28.15 -10.12
C PRO A 172 12.21 27.22 -9.49
N SER A 173 12.93 26.46 -10.33
CA SER A 173 13.98 25.57 -9.86
C SER A 173 15.08 26.38 -9.16
N ARG A 174 15.50 25.94 -7.97
CA ARG A 174 16.57 26.58 -7.18
C ARG A 174 17.96 26.44 -7.81
N GLU A 175 18.07 25.72 -8.92
CA GLU A 175 19.32 25.42 -9.63
C GLU A 175 19.75 26.54 -10.60
N ALA A 176 18.93 27.59 -10.76
CA ALA A 176 19.19 28.70 -11.66
C ALA A 176 19.85 29.93 -11.00
N ALA A 177 20.63 29.75 -9.92
CA ALA A 177 21.38 30.81 -9.23
C ALA A 177 22.88 30.49 -9.12
#